data_AF-A0A2T2T604-F1
#
_entry.id   AF-A0A2T2T604-F1
#
_cell.length_a   1.000
_cell.length_b   1.000
_cell.length_c   1.000
_cell.angle_alpha   90.00
_cell.angle_beta   90.00
_cell.angle_gamma   90.00
#
_symmetry.space_group_name_H-M   'P 1'
#
loop_
_entity.id
_entity.type
_entity.pdbx_description
1 polymer ?
#
loop_
_entity_poly.entity_id
_entity_poly.type
_entity_poly.pdbx_seq_one_letter_code
_entity_poly.pdbx_strand_id
1 'polypeptide(L)'
;MPDHRLYKLHRNGEPVEDVGPFEAEEPLLDALVELNRSTQFAWGEVVVHVYKTDATPLGIGRKYLGAINGTTVLMMGEVDEERVQDRK
;
A
#
# COMPACT_ATOMS: atom_id res chain seq x y z
N MET A 1 2.17 17.61 -5.81
CA MET A 1 3.54 17.24 -6.23
C MET A 1 3.54 15.73 -6.43
N PRO A 2 4.35 15.13 -7.30
CA PRO A 2 4.41 13.66 -7.34
C PRO A 2 4.95 13.19 -5.99
N ASP A 3 4.08 12.61 -5.17
CA ASP A 3 4.50 11.94 -3.96
C ASP A 3 5.23 10.68 -4.39
N HIS A 4 6.57 10.73 -4.29
CA HIS A 4 7.46 9.63 -4.62
C HIS A 4 7.23 8.49 -3.61
N ARG A 5 6.16 7.72 -3.86
CA ARG A 5 5.68 6.63 -3.03
C ARG A 5 5.62 5.35 -3.84
N LEU A 6 5.79 4.25 -3.14
CA LEU A 6 5.59 2.92 -3.68
C LEU A 6 4.77 2.14 -2.66
N TYR A 7 3.65 1.59 -3.10
CA TYR A 7 2.73 0.81 -2.28
C TYR A 7 2.85 -0.65 -2.68
N LYS A 8 2.99 -1.54 -1.70
CA LYS A 8 3.01 -2.99 -1.91
C LYS A 8 1.97 -3.65 -1.04
N LEU A 9 1.18 -4.54 -1.63
CA LEU A 9 0.23 -5.34 -0.87
C LEU A 9 0.94 -6.55 -0.28
N HIS A 10 0.70 -6.78 0.99
CA HIS A 10 1.12 -7.96 1.73
C HIS A 10 -0.09 -8.67 2.30
N ARG A 11 -0.09 -10.00 2.26
CA ARG A 11 -1.07 -10.87 2.85
C ARG A 11 -0.38 -11.88 3.75
N ASN A 12 -0.82 -11.99 5.00
CA ASN A 12 -0.20 -12.88 5.99
C ASN A 12 1.33 -12.68 6.13
N GLY A 13 1.82 -11.45 5.91
CA GLY A 13 3.23 -11.09 5.93
C GLY A 13 3.97 -11.28 4.60
N GLU A 14 3.40 -12.00 3.65
CA GLU A 14 4.00 -12.26 2.33
C GLU A 14 3.50 -11.25 1.29
N PRO A 15 4.34 -10.80 0.34
CA PRO A 15 3.87 -9.93 -0.73
C PRO A 15 2.82 -10.66 -1.59
N VAL A 16 1.75 -9.96 -1.95
CA VAL A 16 0.77 -10.49 -2.89
C VAL A 16 1.37 -10.40 -4.29
N GLU A 17 1.79 -11.54 -4.83
CA GLU A 17 2.30 -11.62 -6.20
C GLU A 17 1.20 -11.21 -7.20
N ASP A 18 1.61 -10.62 -8.32
CA ASP A 18 0.73 -10.10 -9.40
C ASP A 18 -0.18 -8.90 -9.06
N VAL A 19 -0.12 -8.36 -7.84
CA VAL A 19 -0.91 -7.16 -7.45
C VAL A 19 0.01 -6.03 -6.98
N GLY A 20 0.66 -5.38 -7.96
CA GLY A 20 1.55 -4.24 -7.74
C GLY A 20 3.04 -4.60 -7.76
N PRO A 21 3.94 -3.64 -7.51
CA PRO A 21 3.75 -2.43 -6.72
C PRO A 21 3.02 -1.28 -7.43
N PHE A 22 2.44 -0.36 -6.66
CA PHE A 22 1.73 0.83 -7.15
C PHE A 22 2.52 2.10 -6.83
N GLU A 23 2.64 3.01 -7.79
CA GLU A 23 3.31 4.31 -7.62
C GLU A 23 2.31 5.46 -7.34
N ALA A 24 1.01 5.16 -7.38
CA ALA A 24 -0.08 6.10 -7.12
C ALA A 24 -1.15 5.44 -6.26
N GLU A 25 -1.94 6.25 -5.54
CA GLU A 25 -2.99 5.77 -4.63
C GLU A 25 -4.22 5.25 -5.37
N GLU A 26 -4.64 5.88 -6.46
CA GLU A 26 -5.80 5.44 -7.26
C GLU A 26 -5.71 3.97 -7.68
N PRO A 27 -4.64 3.49 -8.34
CA PRO A 27 -4.54 2.08 -8.74
C PRO A 27 -4.39 1.14 -7.54
N LEU A 28 -3.84 1.62 -6.40
CA LEU A 28 -3.83 0.85 -5.15
C LEU A 28 -5.26 0.65 -4.62
N LEU A 29 -6.08 1.70 -4.61
CA LEU A 29 -7.46 1.65 -4.14
C LEU A 29 -8.30 0.73 -5.02
N ASP A 30 -8.16 0.83 -6.34
CA ASP A 30 -8.83 -0.05 -7.28
C ASP A 30 -8.47 -1.52 -7.03
N ALA A 31 -7.18 -1.83 -6.86
CA ALA A 31 -6.71 -3.18 -6.55
C ALA A 31 -7.25 -3.70 -5.21
N LEU A 32 -7.32 -2.84 -4.18
CA LEU A 32 -7.91 -3.20 -2.88
C LEU A 32 -9.41 -3.47 -3.01
N VAL A 33 -10.14 -2.69 -3.83
CA VAL A 33 -11.56 -2.92 -4.11
C VAL A 33 -11.76 -4.25 -4.82
N GLU A 34 -10.94 -4.54 -5.84
CA GLU A 34 -11.01 -5.80 -6.58
C GLU A 34 -10.67 -7.01 -5.71
N LEU A 35 -9.64 -6.91 -4.87
CA LEU A 35 -9.33 -7.93 -3.88
C LEU A 35 -10.51 -8.13 -2.92
N ASN A 36 -11.02 -7.07 -2.31
CA ASN A 36 -12.15 -7.15 -1.38
C ASN A 36 -13.44 -7.72 -2.03
N ARG A 37 -13.61 -7.55 -3.35
CA ARG A 37 -14.73 -8.14 -4.11
C ARG A 37 -14.49 -9.60 -4.49
N SER A 38 -13.27 -9.95 -4.87
CA SER A 38 -12.91 -11.29 -5.37
C SER A 38 -12.72 -12.31 -4.25
N THR A 39 -12.45 -11.84 -3.03
CA THR A 39 -12.07 -12.70 -1.91
C THR A 39 -12.82 -12.31 -0.64
N GLN A 40 -13.39 -13.31 0.05
CA GLN A 40 -14.06 -13.15 1.35
C GLN A 40 -13.03 -13.01 2.49
N PHE A 41 -12.02 -12.15 2.35
CA PHE A 41 -10.98 -12.05 3.36
C PHE A 41 -11.48 -11.41 4.65
N ALA A 42 -10.94 -11.91 5.76
CA ALA A 42 -11.20 -11.33 7.06
C ALA A 42 -10.52 -9.96 7.15
N TRP A 43 -11.14 -9.05 7.90
CA TRP A 43 -10.59 -7.72 8.16
C TRP A 43 -9.15 -7.84 8.68
N GLY A 44 -8.20 -7.16 8.00
CA GLY A 44 -6.79 -7.14 8.37
C GLY A 44 -5.90 -8.26 7.84
N GLU A 45 -6.39 -9.15 6.97
CA GLU A 45 -5.49 -10.08 6.25
C GLU A 45 -4.57 -9.37 5.24
N VAL A 46 -5.02 -8.24 4.68
CA VAL A 46 -4.27 -7.45 3.69
C VAL A 46 -3.72 -6.19 4.32
N VAL A 47 -2.42 -5.96 4.13
CA VAL A 47 -1.68 -4.83 4.63
C VAL A 47 -0.97 -4.12 3.47
N VAL A 48 -1.07 -2.81 3.42
CA VAL A 48 -0.35 -1.97 2.46
C VAL A 48 0.96 -1.54 3.10
N HIS A 49 2.08 -1.99 2.55
CA HIS A 49 3.40 -1.50 2.88
C HIS A 49 3.72 -0.26 2.04
N VAL A 50 4.16 0.80 2.70
CA VAL A 50 4.44 2.08 2.06
C VAL A 50 5.93 2.36 2.09
N TYR A 51 6.46 2.73 0.93
CA TYR A 51 7.86 3.12 0.77
C TYR A 51 7.93 4.52 0.18
N LYS A 52 8.92 5.30 0.64
CA LYS A 52 9.34 6.52 -0.02
C LYS A 52 10.40 6.18 -1.06
N THR A 53 10.20 6.63 -2.29
CA THR A 53 11.20 6.52 -3.35
C THR A 53 12.01 7.81 -3.45
N ASP A 54 13.22 7.70 -3.98
CA ASP A 54 14.17 8.82 -4.15
C ASP A 54 13.94 9.63 -5.43
N ALA A 55 12.78 9.48 -6.08
CA ALA A 55 12.43 10.10 -7.36
C ALA A 55 13.33 9.69 -8.55
N THR A 56 14.26 8.74 -8.36
CA THR A 56 15.06 8.26 -9.49
C THR A 56 14.16 7.47 -10.43
N PRO A 57 14.31 7.61 -11.77
CA PRO A 57 13.53 6.85 -12.75
C PRO A 57 13.65 5.32 -12.58
N LEU A 58 14.71 4.88 -11.91
CA LEU A 58 14.97 3.47 -11.63
C LEU A 58 14.39 3.03 -10.26
N GLY A 59 13.89 3.95 -9.44
CA GLY A 59 13.30 3.68 -8.12
C GLY A 59 14.22 2.89 -7.19
N ILE A 60 15.54 3.16 -7.27
CA ILE A 60 16.59 2.36 -6.62
C ILE A 60 16.61 2.64 -5.10
N GLY A 61 16.50 3.91 -4.71
CA GLY A 61 16.34 4.26 -3.30
C GLY A 61 14.91 4.04 -2.84
N ARG A 62 14.70 3.05 -1.97
CA ARG A 62 13.41 2.78 -1.32
C ARG A 62 13.61 2.79 0.20
N LYS A 63 12.93 3.71 0.88
CA LYS A 63 12.88 3.74 2.34
C LYS A 63 11.50 3.28 2.79
N TYR A 64 11.44 2.20 3.56
CA TYR A 64 10.19 1.78 4.20
C TYR A 64 9.71 2.88 5.16
N LEU A 65 8.45 3.28 5.02
CA LEU A 65 7.81 4.27 5.88
C LEU A 65 6.97 3.61 6.96
N GLY A 66 6.34 2.47 6.64
CA GLY A 66 5.47 1.74 7.54
C GLY A 66 4.41 0.94 6.77
N ALA A 67 3.38 0.52 7.50
CA ALA A 67 2.31 -0.29 6.97
C ALA A 67 0.95 0.14 7.52
N ILE A 68 -0.08 0.00 6.71
CA ILE A 68 -1.46 0.30 7.07
C ILE A 68 -2.39 -0.84 6.62
N ASN A 69 -3.43 -1.11 7.39
CA ASN A 69 -4.41 -2.13 7.05
C ASN A 69 -5.17 -1.73 5.75
N GLY A 70 -5.24 -2.64 4.77
CA GLY A 70 -5.91 -2.38 3.49
C GLY A 70 -7.39 -2.06 3.64
N THR A 71 -8.09 -2.63 4.63
CA THR A 71 -9.47 -2.27 4.96
C THR A 71 -9.58 -0.83 5.47
N THR A 72 -8.59 -0.35 6.26
CA THR A 72 -8.54 1.04 6.71
C THR A 72 -8.36 1.99 5.53
N VAL A 73 -7.47 1.65 4.59
CA VAL A 73 -7.26 2.42 3.35
C VAL A 73 -8.56 2.48 2.53
N LEU A 74 -9.28 1.37 2.38
CA LEU A 74 -10.59 1.36 1.71
C LEU A 74 -11.65 2.21 2.41
N MET A 75 -11.70 2.20 3.74
CA MET A 75 -12.67 3.00 4.50
C MET A 75 -12.38 4.50 4.41
N MET A 76 -11.10 4.89 4.41
CA MET A 76 -10.70 6.29 4.30
C MET A 76 -10.72 6.79 2.84
N GLY A 77 -10.55 5.88 1.88
CA GLY A 77 -10.38 6.22 0.47
C GLY A 77 -9.00 6.80 0.14
N GLU A 78 -8.04 6.70 1.06
CA GLU A 78 -6.68 7.22 0.92
C GLU A 78 -5.71 6.48 1.86
N VAL A 79 -4.40 6.60 1.60
CA VAL A 79 -3.37 6.12 2.51
C VAL A 79 -3.07 7.22 3.53
N ASP A 80 -3.57 7.06 4.75
CA ASP A 80 -3.27 7.96 5.87
C ASP A 80 -1.76 7.91 6.22
N GLU A 81 -0.99 8.85 5.67
CA GLU A 81 0.46 8.90 5.85
C GLU A 81 0.87 9.14 7.31
N GLU A 82 0.05 9.84 8.10
CA GLU A 82 0.33 10.07 9.52
C GLU A 82 0.26 8.76 10.31
N ARG A 83 -0.60 7.83 9.89
CA ARG A 83 -0.67 6.48 10.46
C ARG A 83 0.45 5.56 9.98
N VAL A 84 0.92 5.76 8.75
CA VAL A 84 2.00 4.97 8.17
C VAL A 84 3.35 5.36 8.77
N GLN A 85 3.60 6.66 8.95
CA GLN A 85 4.85 7.15 9.53
C GLN A 85 4.93 6.69 10.98
N ASP A 86 5.82 5.72 11.19
CA ASP A 86 6.16 5.08 12.46
C ASP A 86 5.69 5.84 13.70
N ARG A 87 4.77 5.19 14.42
CA ARG A 87 4.73 5.25 15.88
C ARG A 87 6.15 4.98 16.40
N LYS A 88 6.93 6.04 16.59
CA LYS A 88 8.13 5.98 17.42
C LYS A 88 7.78 5.58 18.85
#